data_AF-A0A6N2ARL7-F1
#
_entry.id   AF-A0A6N2ARL7-F1
#
_cell.length_a   1.000
_cell.length_b   1.000
_cell.length_c   1.000
_cell.angle_alpha   90.00
_cell.angle_beta   90.00
_cell.angle_gamma   90.00
#
_symmetry.space_group_name_H-M   'P 1'
#
loop_
_entity.id
_entity.type
_entity.pdbx_description
1 polymer ?
#
loop_
_entity_poly.entity_id
_entity_poly.type
_entity_poly.pdbx_seq_one_letter_code
_entity_poly.pdbx_strand_id
1 'polypeptide(L)'
;MKTLYFLRRFYHVETLFNGFLALAGFDQDTKGFALLTENARLINLSCKLLGAHVGHVRLIVFWAGAMNLFEVAHFVHEKPMY
;
A
#
# COMPACT_ATOMS: atom_id res chain seq x y z
N MET A 1 3.29 12.95 51.02
CA MET A 1 3.06 12.45 49.64
C MET A 1 4.42 12.12 49.03
N LYS A 2 4.74 10.83 48.85
CA LYS A 2 6.01 10.38 48.25
C LYS A 2 5.75 10.10 46.77
N THR A 3 6.30 10.93 45.89
CA THR A 3 6.33 10.72 44.45
C THR A 3 7.31 9.60 44.12
N LEU A 4 6.79 8.43 43.75
CA LEU A 4 7.59 7.32 43.23
C LEU A 4 7.97 7.64 41.77
N TYR A 5 9.23 8.01 41.55
CA TYR A 5 9.78 8.16 40.21
C TYR A 5 9.95 6.76 39.58
N PHE A 6 9.12 6.47 38.59
CA PHE A 6 9.20 5.26 37.77
C PHE A 6 10.42 5.36 36.85
N LEU A 7 11.46 4.59 37.14
CA LEU A 7 12.68 4.50 36.33
C LEU A 7 12.37 3.79 35.01
N ARG A 8 12.03 4.55 33.95
CA ARG A 8 11.85 4.02 32.59
C ARG A 8 13.21 3.56 32.05
N ARG A 9 13.51 2.27 32.24
CA ARG A 9 14.62 1.57 31.58
C ARG A 9 14.30 1.48 30.08
N PHE A 10 14.78 2.44 29.30
CA PHE A 10 14.79 2.35 27.85
C PHE A 10 15.88 1.35 27.45
N TYR A 11 15.50 0.12 27.14
CA TYR A 11 16.34 -0.78 26.37
C TYR A 11 16.15 -0.46 24.89
N HIS A 12 17.26 -0.29 24.16
CA HIS A 12 17.24 -0.23 22.71
C HIS A 12 16.95 -1.63 22.17
N VAL A 13 15.67 -1.99 22.07
CA VAL A 13 15.24 -3.21 21.39
C VAL A 13 15.29 -2.93 19.90
N GLU A 14 16.40 -3.29 19.26
CA GLU A 14 16.41 -3.54 17.82
C GLU A 14 15.55 -4.77 17.57
N THR A 15 14.30 -4.54 17.17
CA THR A 15 13.40 -5.64 16.85
C THR A 15 13.89 -6.34 15.59
N LEU A 16 13.77 -7.67 15.54
CA LEU A 16 13.98 -8.50 14.34
C LEU A 16 13.16 -7.97 13.14
N PHE A 17 12.06 -7.28 13.43
CA PHE A 17 11.22 -6.55 12.50
C PHE A 17 11.95 -5.42 11.74
N ASN A 18 12.86 -4.67 12.38
CA ASN A 18 13.71 -3.67 11.70
C ASN A 18 14.64 -4.33 10.67
N GLY A 19 15.22 -5.48 11.01
CA GLY A 19 16.08 -6.24 10.08
C GLY A 19 15.31 -6.79 8.87
N PHE A 20 14.07 -7.24 9.07
CA PHE A 20 13.19 -7.68 7.98
C PHE A 20 12.74 -6.51 7.09
N LEU A 21 12.39 -5.36 7.67
CA LEU A 21 12.07 -4.14 6.93
C LEU A 21 13.27 -3.64 6.12
N ALA A 22 14.49 -3.71 6.68
CA ALA A 22 15.71 -3.36 5.97
C ALA A 22 15.98 -4.30 4.78
N LEU A 23 15.83 -5.61 4.97
CA LEU A 23 16.01 -6.61 3.91
C LEU A 23 14.95 -6.50 2.80
N ALA A 24 13.70 -6.22 3.16
CA ALA A 24 12.60 -5.96 2.23
C ALA A 24 12.66 -4.55 1.60
N GLY A 25 13.64 -3.73 1.99
CA GLY A 25 13.89 -2.41 1.43
C GLY A 25 12.95 -1.32 1.92
N PHE A 26 12.14 -1.57 2.96
CA PHE A 26 11.25 -0.61 3.64
C PHE A 26 11.97 0.37 4.58
N ASP A 27 13.28 0.36 4.60
CA ASP A 27 14.05 1.30 5.40
C ASP A 27 13.99 2.72 4.80
N GLN A 28 13.56 3.68 5.62
CA GLN A 28 13.51 5.10 5.24
C GLN A 28 14.92 5.69 5.16
N ASP A 29 15.86 5.19 5.96
CA ASP A 29 17.20 5.75 6.11
C ASP A 29 18.10 5.43 4.90
N THR A 30 17.89 4.30 4.23
CA THR A 30 18.69 3.88 3.06
C THR A 30 18.24 4.54 1.75
N LYS A 31 16.97 4.98 1.61
CA LYS A 31 16.41 5.49 0.35
C LYS A 31 15.65 6.82 0.45
N GLY A 32 15.45 7.37 1.65
CA GLY A 32 14.88 8.69 1.89
C GLY A 32 13.36 8.83 1.71
N PHE A 33 12.63 7.75 1.40
CA PHE A 33 11.16 7.79 1.23
C PHE A 33 10.44 7.07 2.36
N ALA A 34 9.46 7.72 2.98
CA ALA A 34 8.57 7.11 3.95
C ALA A 34 7.63 6.09 3.29
N LEU A 35 6.99 5.22 4.08
CA LEU A 35 6.03 4.20 3.60
C LEU A 35 4.87 4.81 2.78
N LEU A 36 4.39 5.99 3.15
CA LEU A 36 3.31 6.68 2.43
C LEU A 36 3.72 7.18 1.03
N THR A 37 5.02 7.34 0.78
CA THR A 37 5.57 7.77 -0.52
C THR A 37 6.39 6.68 -1.19
N GLU A 38 6.12 5.41 -0.84
CA GLU A 38 6.90 4.27 -1.32
C GLU A 38 6.89 4.12 -2.84
N ASN A 39 5.80 4.50 -3.53
CA ASN A 39 5.73 4.48 -5.00
C ASN A 39 6.80 5.38 -5.66
N ALA A 40 7.30 6.42 -4.98
CA ALA A 40 8.40 7.24 -5.47
C ALA A 40 9.72 6.45 -5.56
N ARG A 41 9.85 5.33 -4.83
CA ARG A 41 11.00 4.43 -4.93
C ARG A 41 11.06 3.67 -6.25
N LEU A 42 9.98 3.69 -7.05
CA LEU A 42 9.91 3.03 -8.36
C LEU A 42 10.43 3.92 -9.52
N ILE A 43 10.74 5.19 -9.28
CA ILE A 43 11.12 6.16 -10.34
C ILE A 43 12.34 5.70 -11.14
N ASN A 44 13.37 5.18 -10.46
CA ASN A 44 14.60 4.71 -11.11
C ASN A 44 14.57 3.22 -11.50
N LEU A 45 13.41 2.55 -11.36
CA LEU A 45 13.25 1.11 -11.62
C LEU A 45 12.24 0.91 -12.76
N SER A 46 12.68 1.20 -13.98
CA SER A 46 11.84 1.22 -15.20
C SER A 46 10.98 -0.03 -15.39
N CYS A 47 11.53 -1.23 -15.17
CA CYS A 47 10.80 -2.49 -15.30
C CYS A 47 9.69 -2.66 -14.23
N LYS A 48 9.96 -2.26 -12.97
CA LYS A 48 8.96 -2.32 -11.89
C LYS A 48 7.87 -1.26 -12.05
N LEU A 49 8.24 -0.06 -12.52
CA LEU A 49 7.29 1.00 -12.83
C LEU A 49 6.35 0.59 -13.98
N LEU A 50 6.88 -0.06 -15.02
CA LEU A 50 6.08 -0.60 -16.11
C LEU A 50 5.11 -1.70 -15.61
N GLY A 51 5.59 -2.60 -14.74
CA GLY A 51 4.75 -3.60 -14.10
C GLY A 51 3.61 -2.99 -13.27
N ALA A 52 3.89 -1.94 -12.50
CA ALA A 52 2.89 -1.20 -11.73
C ALA A 52 1.85 -0.54 -12.66
N HIS A 53 2.29 0.06 -13.77
CA HIS A 53 1.39 0.68 -14.75
C HIS A 53 0.49 -0.35 -15.43
N VAL A 54 1.05 -1.48 -15.86
CA VAL A 54 0.29 -2.59 -16.45
C VAL A 54 -0.71 -3.15 -15.45
N GLY A 55 -0.33 -3.33 -14.18
CA GLY A 55 -1.24 -3.76 -13.11
C GLY A 55 -2.39 -2.79 -12.91
N HIS A 56 -2.11 -1.49 -12.93
CA HIS A 56 -3.12 -0.44 -12.81
C HIS A 56 -4.12 -0.47 -13.97
N VAL A 57 -3.64 -0.52 -15.22
CA VAL A 57 -4.52 -0.63 -16.41
C VAL A 57 -5.36 -1.90 -16.36
N ARG A 58 -4.78 -3.03 -15.93
CA ARG A 58 -5.51 -4.30 -15.77
C ARG A 58 -6.64 -4.19 -14.74
N LEU A 59 -6.42 -3.50 -13.63
CA LEU A 59 -7.44 -3.29 -12.61
C LEU A 59 -8.60 -2.45 -13.15
N ILE A 60 -8.31 -1.41 -13.94
CA ILE A 60 -9.34 -0.58 -14.59
C ILE A 60 -10.18 -1.42 -15.55
N VAL A 61 -9.54 -2.19 -16.44
CA VAL A 61 -10.25 -3.03 -17.41
C VAL A 61 -11.06 -4.12 -16.72
N PHE A 62 -10.51 -4.74 -15.68
CA PHE A 62 -11.22 -5.72 -14.86
C PHE A 62 -12.48 -5.12 -14.23
N TRP A 63 -12.35 -3.95 -13.61
CA TRP A 63 -13.47 -3.27 -12.96
C TRP A 63 -14.55 -2.85 -13.96
N ALA A 64 -14.16 -2.25 -15.10
CA ALA A 64 -15.09 -1.86 -16.15
C ALA A 64 -15.88 -3.06 -16.70
N GLY A 65 -15.22 -4.19 -16.92
CA GLY A 65 -15.87 -5.43 -17.34
C GLY A 65 -16.82 -5.99 -16.27
N ALA A 66 -16.38 -6.03 -15.01
CA ALA A 66 -17.18 -6.50 -13.89
C ALA A 66 -18.43 -5.66 -13.67
N MET A 67 -18.31 -4.33 -13.71
CA MET A 67 -19.44 -3.40 -13.55
C MET A 67 -20.43 -3.53 -14.71
N ASN A 68 -19.96 -3.64 -15.95
CA ASN A 68 -20.84 -3.84 -17.10
C ASN A 68 -21.65 -5.15 -16.97
N LEU A 69 -20.98 -6.27 -16.68
CA LEU A 69 -21.68 -7.54 -16.49
C LEU A 69 -22.66 -7.49 -15.31
N PHE A 70 -22.28 -6.80 -14.23
CA PHE A 70 -23.14 -6.60 -13.06
C PHE A 70 -24.39 -5.80 -13.40
N GLU A 71 -24.24 -4.69 -14.12
CA GLU A 71 -25.34 -3.83 -14.57
C GLU A 71 -26.30 -4.60 -15.49
N VAL A 72 -25.76 -5.32 -16.48
CA VAL A 72 -26.57 -6.14 -17.40
C VAL A 72 -27.31 -7.26 -16.66
N ALA A 73 -26.68 -7.91 -15.68
CA ALA A 73 -27.30 -9.00 -14.93
C ALA A 73 -28.49 -8.53 -14.06
N HIS A 74 -28.47 -7.29 -13.59
CA HIS A 74 -29.53 -6.72 -12.75
C HIS A 74 -30.44 -5.75 -13.51
N PHE A 75 -30.31 -5.69 -14.83
CA PHE A 75 -31.09 -4.79 -15.66
C PHE A 75 -32.55 -5.27 -15.77
N VAL A 76 -33.49 -4.41 -15.33
CA VAL A 76 -34.93 -4.64 -15.45
C VAL A 76 -35.49 -3.65 -16.47
N HIS A 77 -35.82 -4.16 -17.66
CA HIS A 77 -36.29 -3.36 -18.80
C HIS A 77 -37.54 -2.51 -18.50
N GLU A 78 -38.35 -2.92 -17.52
CA GLU A 78 -39.60 -2.24 -17.15
C GLU A 78 -39.40 -1.01 -16.26
N LYS A 79 -38.17 -0.77 -15.76
CA LYS A 79 -37.87 0.33 -14.85
C LYS A 79 -36.95 1.34 -15.53
N PRO A 80 -37.16 2.66 -15.32
CA PRO A 80 -36.21 3.67 -15.77
C PRO A 80 -34.85 3.44 -15.12
N MET A 81 -33.80 3.77 -15.85
CA MET A 81 -32.41 3.49 -15.46
C MET A 81 -31.90 4.41 -14.34
N TYR A 82 -32.62 5.51 -14.07
CA TYR A 82 -32.31 6.54 -13.08
C TYR A 82 -33.47 6.74 -12.11
#